data_AF-A0A512UJ71-F1
#
_entry.id   AF-A0A512UJ71-F1
#
_cell.length_a   1.000
_cell.length_b   1.000
_cell.length_c   1.000
_cell.angle_alpha   90.00
_cell.angle_beta   90.00
_cell.angle_gamma   90.00
#
_symmetry.space_group_name_H-M   'P 1'
#
loop_
_entity.id
_entity.type
_entity.pdbx_description
1 polymer ?
#
loop_
_entity_poly.entity_id
_entity_poly.type
_entity_poly.pdbx_seq_one_letter_code
_entity_poly.pdbx_strand_id
1 'polypeptide(L)'
;MFGKVYSRKPQKITKARSLDYSHFHFPMLISNVLFESDGISAFKISPGPVSLSTWQSKPIVWKGSVRLVEEEQTSVTPETAPYTGLRLKLELYNKNAQDAVSGHFRESENSVSWAEVWYNPFSGTDLAYKISNDGSDTITMTPESSKYYKVITQLPDTGYYPLPTSEKGFLLQVALGLQFDDSFTASSFSESLSIYRRHFRNFQEKFLYDNNIGSEESKMLMKLTLPNKVTTAHDEDTDDDDFGNFVESSYD
;
A
#
# COMPACT_ATOMS: atom_id res chain seq x y z
N MET A 1 48.95 -54.78 2.46
CA MET A 1 48.02 -55.89 2.13
C MET A 1 46.61 -55.48 2.52
N PHE A 2 45.69 -55.46 1.54
CA PHE A 2 44.22 -55.35 1.62
C PHE A 2 43.63 -54.12 2.34
N GLY A 3 42.94 -53.16 1.71
CA GLY A 3 42.15 -53.22 0.48
C GLY A 3 40.76 -53.76 0.78
N LYS A 4 39.81 -52.90 1.19
CA LYS A 4 38.37 -53.14 1.05
C LYS A 4 37.69 -51.89 0.49
N VAL A 5 37.53 -51.92 -0.82
CA VAL A 5 36.64 -51.06 -1.60
C VAL A 5 35.22 -51.57 -1.40
N TYR A 6 34.34 -50.77 -0.82
CA TYR A 6 32.90 -51.02 -0.90
C TYR A 6 32.29 -50.11 -1.98
N SER A 7 32.10 -50.73 -3.14
CA SER A 7 31.21 -50.26 -4.21
C SER A 7 29.77 -50.31 -3.70
N ARG A 8 29.08 -49.17 -3.69
CA ARG A 8 27.61 -49.12 -3.66
C ARG A 8 27.11 -48.45 -4.92
N LYS A 9 26.32 -49.22 -5.66
CA LYS A 9 25.69 -48.90 -6.94
C LYS A 9 24.77 -47.66 -6.81
N PRO A 10 24.61 -46.84 -7.88
CA PRO A 10 23.67 -45.74 -7.88
C PRO A 10 22.22 -46.27 -7.96
N GLN A 11 21.40 -45.94 -6.97
CA GLN A 11 19.96 -46.20 -6.99
C GLN A 11 19.24 -45.09 -7.76
N LYS A 12 18.64 -45.54 -8.88
CA LYS A 12 17.47 -45.05 -9.61
C LYS A 12 16.97 -43.63 -9.29
N ILE A 13 17.12 -42.79 -10.31
CA ILE A 13 16.44 -41.53 -10.56
C ILE A 13 14.92 -41.70 -10.36
N THR A 14 14.40 -41.12 -9.30
CA THR A 14 12.96 -40.95 -9.11
C THR A 14 12.53 -39.72 -9.89
N LYS A 15 11.60 -39.90 -10.83
CA LYS A 15 10.93 -38.84 -11.60
C LYS A 15 10.48 -37.71 -10.67
N ALA A 16 11.07 -36.53 -10.82
CA ALA A 16 10.49 -35.30 -10.32
C ALA A 16 9.15 -35.10 -11.05
N ARG A 17 8.05 -35.14 -10.31
CA ARG A 17 6.76 -34.64 -10.77
C ARG A 17 6.97 -33.15 -11.05
N SER A 18 6.81 -32.73 -12.30
CA SER A 18 6.62 -31.31 -12.61
C SER A 18 5.31 -30.89 -11.95
N LEU A 19 5.42 -30.10 -10.88
CA LEU A 19 4.30 -29.32 -10.41
C LEU A 19 4.08 -28.24 -11.46
N ASP A 20 2.96 -28.31 -12.15
CA ASP A 20 2.48 -27.26 -13.04
C ASP A 20 2.26 -25.98 -12.22
N TYR A 21 3.26 -25.10 -12.20
CA TYR A 21 3.14 -23.72 -11.73
C TYR A 21 2.39 -22.90 -12.78
N SER A 22 1.09 -23.18 -12.96
CA SER A 22 0.21 -22.33 -13.74
C SER A 22 -0.74 -21.58 -12.81
N HIS A 23 -0.61 -20.24 -12.84
CA HIS A 23 -1.52 -19.23 -12.31
C HIS A 23 -1.62 -19.05 -10.79
N PHE A 24 -0.50 -18.77 -10.12
CA PHE A 24 -0.54 -17.74 -9.08
C PHE A 24 -0.21 -16.41 -9.75
N HIS A 25 -1.24 -15.66 -10.12
CA HIS A 25 -1.08 -14.28 -10.57
C HIS A 25 -0.70 -13.46 -9.33
N PHE A 26 0.58 -13.48 -8.96
CA PHE A 26 1.06 -12.55 -7.94
C PHE A 26 0.78 -11.15 -8.46
N PRO A 27 0.11 -10.31 -7.67
CA PRO A 27 -0.19 -8.96 -8.10
C PRO A 27 1.14 -8.24 -8.36
N MET A 28 1.35 -7.78 -9.59
CA MET A 28 2.59 -7.11 -9.98
C MET A 28 2.64 -5.75 -9.28
N LEU A 29 3.67 -5.56 -8.45
CA LEU A 29 3.98 -4.30 -7.79
C LEU A 29 4.94 -3.51 -8.69
N ILE A 30 4.52 -2.31 -9.08
CA ILE A 30 5.35 -1.34 -9.80
C ILE A 30 5.94 -0.39 -8.77
N SER A 31 7.25 -0.16 -8.81
CA SER A 31 7.93 0.79 -7.94
C SER A 31 8.50 1.95 -8.76
N ASN A 32 8.22 3.18 -8.34
CA ASN A 32 8.69 4.40 -8.99
C ASN A 32 9.39 5.31 -7.98
N VAL A 33 10.58 5.82 -8.32
CA VAL A 33 11.33 6.73 -7.44
C VAL A 33 10.90 8.16 -7.72
N LEU A 34 10.18 8.78 -6.78
CA LEU A 34 9.67 10.15 -6.91
C LEU A 34 10.69 11.21 -6.46
N PHE A 35 11.66 10.82 -5.64
CA PHE A 35 12.70 11.70 -5.11
C PHE A 35 13.88 10.87 -4.61
N GLU A 36 15.09 11.38 -4.79
CA GLU A 36 16.31 10.81 -4.21
C GLU A 36 17.30 11.94 -3.90
N SER A 37 17.91 11.91 -2.72
CA SER A 37 18.93 12.90 -2.37
C SER A 37 19.92 12.42 -1.29
N ASP A 38 21.08 13.06 -1.30
CA ASP A 38 22.16 12.89 -0.33
C ASP A 38 22.21 14.09 0.63
N GLY A 39 23.02 13.97 1.69
CA GLY A 39 23.20 15.08 2.64
C GLY A 39 21.99 15.29 3.54
N ILE A 40 21.45 14.17 4.06
CA ILE A 40 20.34 14.17 4.99
C ILE A 40 20.84 13.79 6.37
N SER A 41 20.41 14.53 7.39
CA SER A 41 20.70 14.24 8.79
C SER A 41 19.41 13.87 9.52
N ALA A 42 19.46 12.86 10.39
CA ALA A 42 18.39 12.55 11.33
C ALA A 42 18.87 12.73 12.77
N PHE A 43 17.99 13.28 13.62
CA PHE A 43 18.23 13.44 15.06
C PHE A 43 17.02 12.95 15.84
N LYS A 44 17.25 12.59 17.10
CA LYS A 44 16.20 12.10 17.99
C LYS A 44 15.28 13.24 18.40
N ILE A 45 13.98 13.00 18.36
CA ILE A 45 12.97 13.92 18.88
C ILE A 45 12.08 13.20 19.89
N SER A 46 11.45 13.94 20.78
CA SER A 46 10.40 13.38 21.63
C SER A 46 9.17 13.04 20.79
N PRO A 47 8.46 11.94 21.09
CA PRO A 47 7.15 11.71 20.50
C PRO A 47 6.20 12.84 20.94
N GLY A 48 5.34 13.28 20.02
CA GLY A 48 4.41 14.38 20.28
C GLY A 48 4.26 15.35 19.10
N PRO A 49 3.66 16.53 19.35
CA PRO A 49 3.47 17.55 18.32
C PRO A 49 4.80 18.10 17.82
N VAL A 50 4.79 18.57 16.57
CA VAL A 50 5.97 19.11 15.90
C VAL A 50 6.29 20.49 16.48
N SER A 51 7.48 20.66 17.05
CA SER A 51 8.03 21.99 17.34
C SER A 51 9.55 21.95 17.42
N LEU A 52 10.20 22.78 16.60
CA LEU A 52 11.67 22.88 16.57
C LEU A 52 12.26 23.33 17.91
N SER A 53 11.51 24.10 18.70
CA SER A 53 11.96 24.59 20.01
C SER A 53 12.22 23.46 21.01
N THR A 54 11.47 22.36 20.87
CA THR A 54 11.59 21.16 21.72
C THR A 54 12.58 20.14 21.18
N TRP A 55 13.01 20.33 19.92
CA TRP A 55 13.93 19.44 19.26
C TRP A 55 15.35 19.83 19.65
N GLN A 56 15.93 19.08 20.59
CA GLN A 56 17.35 19.17 20.89
C GLN A 56 18.11 18.67 19.64
N SER A 57 18.46 19.60 18.74
CA SER A 57 19.05 19.33 17.42
C SER A 57 20.45 18.68 17.46
N LYS A 58 20.91 18.27 18.65
CA LYS A 58 22.19 17.60 18.90
C LYS A 58 21.98 16.61 20.05
N PRO A 59 22.15 15.30 19.84
CA PRO A 59 22.99 14.70 18.81
C PRO A 59 22.25 14.21 17.55
N ILE A 60 22.89 14.39 16.40
CA ILE A 60 22.55 13.72 15.14
C ILE A 60 22.79 12.22 15.34
N VAL A 61 21.78 11.40 15.07
CA VAL A 61 21.83 9.94 15.24
C VAL A 61 22.16 9.21 13.94
N TRP A 62 21.96 9.86 12.80
CA TRP A 62 22.25 9.29 11.49
C TRP A 62 22.49 10.38 10.44
N LYS A 63 23.34 10.07 9.46
CA LYS A 63 23.54 10.85 8.24
C LYS A 63 23.63 9.92 7.05
N GLY A 64 22.99 10.27 5.95
CA GLY A 64 23.03 9.46 4.74
C GLY A 64 22.15 10.04 3.64
N SER A 65 21.52 9.14 2.91
CA SER A 65 20.73 9.42 1.72
C SER A 65 19.28 9.01 1.97
N VAL A 66 18.35 9.68 1.30
CA VAL A 66 16.93 9.31 1.33
C VAL A 66 16.40 9.13 -0.06
N ARG A 67 15.45 8.20 -0.20
CA ARG A 67 14.70 8.00 -1.43
C ARG A 67 13.22 7.82 -1.13
N LEU A 68 12.39 8.44 -1.95
CA LEU A 68 10.95 8.38 -1.87
C LEU A 68 10.46 7.49 -3.01
N VAL A 69 9.88 6.35 -2.66
CA VAL A 69 9.44 5.31 -3.59
C VAL A 69 7.93 5.18 -3.50
N GLU A 70 7.25 5.42 -4.61
CA GLU A 70 5.85 5.08 -4.80
C GLU A 70 5.75 3.63 -5.25
N GLU A 71 4.86 2.87 -4.62
CA GLU A 71 4.57 1.48 -4.97
C GLU A 71 3.09 1.35 -5.32
N GLU A 72 2.82 0.94 -6.56
CA GLU A 72 1.48 0.73 -7.10
C GLU A 72 1.25 -0.77 -7.38
N GLN A 73 0.13 -1.30 -6.90
CA GLN A 73 -0.30 -2.65 -7.17
C GLN A 73 -1.25 -2.65 -8.38
N THR A 74 -0.88 -3.34 -9.46
CA THR A 74 -1.63 -3.30 -10.74
C THR A 74 -2.94 -4.08 -10.77
N SER A 75 -3.20 -4.92 -9.76
CA SER A 75 -4.36 -5.82 -9.69
C SER A 75 -5.08 -5.65 -8.36
N VAL A 76 -5.51 -4.42 -8.09
CA VAL A 76 -6.38 -4.11 -6.95
C VAL A 76 -7.78 -4.54 -7.33
N THR A 77 -8.23 -5.64 -6.73
CA THR A 77 -9.63 -6.05 -6.77
C THR A 77 -10.48 -5.14 -5.87
N PRO A 78 -11.79 -4.97 -6.10
CA PRO A 78 -12.65 -4.25 -5.16
C PRO A 78 -12.71 -4.88 -3.76
N GLU A 79 -12.30 -6.16 -3.64
CA GLU A 79 -12.18 -6.87 -2.36
C GLU A 79 -10.92 -6.51 -1.58
N THR A 80 -9.87 -6.03 -2.26
CA THR A 80 -8.66 -5.53 -1.61
C THR A 80 -8.91 -4.14 -1.05
N ALA A 81 -8.43 -3.92 0.18
CA ALA A 81 -8.68 -2.67 0.86
C ALA A 81 -8.05 -1.49 0.10
N PRO A 82 -8.68 -0.29 0.09
CA PRO A 82 -8.28 0.86 -0.73
C PRO A 82 -6.83 1.33 -0.49
N TYR A 83 -6.24 0.95 0.64
CA TYR A 83 -4.87 1.29 1.00
C TYR A 83 -3.80 0.36 0.41
N THR A 84 -4.15 -0.81 -0.13
CA THR A 84 -3.14 -1.76 -0.65
C THR A 84 -2.66 -1.39 -2.04
N GLY A 85 -3.47 -0.63 -2.78
CA GLY A 85 -3.24 -0.34 -4.19
C GLY A 85 -2.16 0.69 -4.48
N LEU A 86 -2.02 1.70 -3.63
CA LEU A 86 -1.03 2.76 -3.78
C LEU A 86 -0.46 3.13 -2.41
N ARG A 87 0.86 3.10 -2.31
CA ARG A 87 1.57 3.40 -1.06
C ARG A 87 2.89 4.12 -1.33
N LEU A 88 3.32 4.93 -0.37
CA LEU A 88 4.60 5.62 -0.41
C LEU A 88 5.54 5.09 0.66
N LYS A 89 6.79 4.86 0.29
CA LYS A 89 7.89 4.49 1.18
C LYS A 89 8.99 5.52 1.09
N LEU A 90 9.32 6.14 2.21
CA LEU A 90 10.55 6.91 2.37
C LEU A 90 11.59 6.00 3.02
N GLU A 91 12.66 5.71 2.29
CA GLU A 91 13.77 4.89 2.75
C GLU A 91 14.96 5.77 3.09
N LEU A 92 15.52 5.57 4.29
CA LEU A 92 16.76 6.17 4.75
C LEU A 92 17.84 5.11 4.58
N TYR A 93 18.87 5.39 3.78
CA TYR A 93 19.90 4.40 3.46
C TYR A 93 21.30 5.02 3.40
N ASN A 94 22.30 4.17 3.57
CA ASN A 94 23.70 4.54 3.40
C ASN A 94 24.18 4.00 2.05
N LYS A 95 24.77 4.88 1.24
CA LYS A 95 25.50 4.49 0.03
C LYS A 95 26.83 3.85 0.43
N ASN A 96 27.16 2.70 -0.17
CA ASN A 96 28.49 2.13 -0.01
C ASN A 96 29.53 3.03 -0.72
N ALA A 97 30.72 3.14 -0.13
CA ALA A 97 31.77 4.06 -0.59
C ALA A 97 32.24 3.84 -2.04
N GLN A 98 31.96 2.68 -2.64
CA GLN A 98 32.32 2.40 -4.04
C GLN A 98 31.37 3.03 -5.06
N ASP A 99 30.10 3.32 -4.69
CA ASP A 99 29.12 3.92 -5.59
C ASP A 99 29.23 5.46 -5.66
N ALA A 100 29.89 6.09 -4.68
CA ALA A 100 30.07 7.54 -4.65
C ALA A 100 30.95 8.09 -5.79
N VAL A 101 31.72 7.23 -6.47
CA VAL A 101 32.62 7.60 -7.57
C VAL A 101 31.95 7.45 -8.94
N SER A 102 30.86 6.69 -9.02
CA SER A 102 30.22 6.31 -10.29
C SER A 102 28.82 6.90 -10.34
N GLY A 103 28.71 8.17 -10.76
CA GLY A 103 27.44 8.88 -10.94
C GLY A 103 26.56 8.36 -12.07
N HIS A 104 26.40 7.04 -12.21
CA HIS A 104 25.59 6.42 -13.25
C HIS A 104 24.41 5.61 -12.69
N PHE A 105 23.24 6.14 -13.05
CA PHE A 105 21.91 5.57 -13.12
C PHE A 105 21.90 4.05 -13.46
N ARG A 106 21.95 3.17 -12.45
CA ARG A 106 21.27 1.85 -12.44
C ARG A 106 21.54 1.08 -11.15
N GLU A 107 20.43 0.59 -10.57
CA GLU A 107 20.28 -0.47 -9.57
C GLU A 107 21.23 -0.47 -8.35
N SER A 108 20.66 0.04 -7.27
CA SER A 108 21.16 0.08 -5.90
C SER A 108 21.29 -1.34 -5.29
N GLU A 109 22.20 -2.18 -5.80
CA GLU A 109 22.50 -3.48 -5.16
C GLU A 109 23.38 -3.33 -3.91
N ASN A 110 23.97 -2.14 -3.68
CA ASN A 110 24.93 -1.89 -2.61
C ASN A 110 24.52 -0.77 -1.64
N SER A 111 23.22 -0.51 -1.47
CA SER A 111 22.72 0.38 -0.42
C SER A 111 22.25 -0.39 0.81
N VAL A 112 22.67 0.03 2.00
CA VAL A 112 22.19 -0.55 3.26
C VAL A 112 21.05 0.31 3.81
N SER A 113 19.84 -0.25 3.85
CA SER A 113 18.67 0.40 4.45
C SER A 113 18.89 0.57 5.96
N TRP A 114 18.69 1.78 6.46
CA TRP A 114 18.82 2.13 7.87
C TRP A 114 17.46 2.19 8.56
N ALA A 115 16.47 2.77 7.89
CA ALA A 115 15.10 2.85 8.38
C ALA A 115 14.12 3.07 7.22
N GLU A 116 12.87 2.67 7.43
CA GLU A 116 11.79 2.91 6.48
C GLU A 116 10.66 3.72 7.13
N VAL A 117 9.96 4.50 6.31
CA VAL A 117 8.79 5.27 6.69
C VAL A 117 7.72 5.03 5.65
N TRP A 118 6.63 4.39 6.05
CA TRP A 118 5.46 4.23 5.21
C TRP A 118 4.54 5.44 5.34
N TYR A 119 4.00 5.92 4.23
CA TYR A 119 3.17 7.11 4.19
C TYR A 119 1.97 6.94 3.27
N ASN A 120 0.78 7.22 3.79
CA ASN A 120 -0.45 7.48 3.05
C ASN A 120 -1.22 8.59 3.79
N PRO A 121 -1.75 9.60 3.08
CA PRO A 121 -2.42 10.76 3.67
C PRO A 121 -3.85 10.46 4.13
N PHE A 122 -4.05 9.45 4.99
CA PHE A 122 -5.40 9.02 5.41
C PHE A 122 -6.19 10.10 6.14
N SER A 123 -5.52 11.01 6.85
CA SER A 123 -6.12 12.14 7.56
C SER A 123 -6.97 13.06 6.66
N GLY A 124 -6.69 13.10 5.36
CA GLY A 124 -7.44 13.88 4.37
C GLY A 124 -8.51 13.08 3.63
N THR A 125 -8.86 11.89 4.11
CA THR A 125 -9.69 10.92 3.39
C THR A 125 -10.76 10.31 4.30
N ASP A 126 -11.81 9.75 3.70
CA ASP A 126 -12.88 9.05 4.45
C ASP A 126 -12.44 7.66 4.99
N LEU A 127 -11.17 7.29 4.83
CA LEU A 127 -10.64 6.01 5.26
C LEU A 127 -10.29 6.04 6.75
N ALA A 128 -10.91 5.16 7.52
CA ALA A 128 -10.65 5.00 8.95
C ALA A 128 -9.36 4.17 9.23
N TYR A 129 -8.25 4.54 8.58
CA TYR A 129 -6.96 3.88 8.70
C TYR A 129 -5.86 4.85 9.13
N LYS A 130 -4.83 4.33 9.80
CA LYS A 130 -3.62 5.04 10.21
C LYS A 130 -2.40 4.14 10.02
N ILE A 131 -1.24 4.73 9.79
CA ILE A 131 0.04 4.00 9.73
C ILE A 131 0.80 4.17 11.05
N SER A 132 0.77 5.37 11.60
CA SER A 132 1.41 5.67 12.88
C SER A 132 0.58 5.12 14.04
N ASN A 133 1.28 4.71 15.10
CA ASN A 133 0.66 4.24 16.32
C ASN A 133 -0.11 5.36 17.06
N ASP A 134 0.32 6.62 16.87
CA ASP A 134 -0.31 7.81 17.45
C ASP A 134 -1.47 8.38 16.62
N GLY A 135 -1.68 7.85 15.40
CA GLY A 135 -2.73 8.30 14.48
C GLY A 135 -2.40 9.57 13.70
N SER A 136 -1.21 10.16 13.89
CA SER A 136 -0.75 11.31 13.12
C SER A 136 -0.14 10.91 11.77
N ASP A 137 0.05 11.85 10.85
CA ASP A 137 0.76 11.55 9.61
C ASP A 137 2.22 11.16 9.91
N THR A 138 2.72 10.14 9.23
CA THR A 138 4.08 9.62 9.44
C THR A 138 5.17 10.54 8.90
N ILE A 139 4.84 11.49 8.02
CA ILE A 139 5.73 12.53 7.51
C ILE A 139 5.04 13.88 7.70
N THR A 140 5.60 14.75 8.54
CA THR A 140 5.05 16.08 8.83
C THR A 140 6.14 17.13 8.75
N MET A 141 5.96 18.15 7.91
CA MET A 141 6.87 19.30 7.85
C MET A 141 6.72 20.19 9.09
N THR A 142 7.81 20.78 9.58
CA THR A 142 7.72 21.75 10.68
C THR A 142 7.20 23.11 10.19
N PRO A 143 6.31 23.79 10.92
CA PRO A 143 5.84 25.12 10.55
C PRO A 143 6.94 26.17 10.63
N GLU A 144 7.96 25.96 11.45
CA GLU A 144 9.05 26.91 11.65
C GLU A 144 10.10 26.89 10.53
N SER A 145 10.22 25.78 9.78
CA SER A 145 11.19 25.67 8.68
C SER A 145 10.86 24.54 7.69
N SER A 146 10.97 24.85 6.40
CA SER A 146 10.83 23.87 5.31
C SER A 146 11.97 22.85 5.22
N LYS A 147 13.08 23.08 5.94
CA LYS A 147 14.22 22.14 5.96
C LYS A 147 14.03 20.97 6.91
N TYR A 148 13.07 21.05 7.82
CA TYR A 148 12.91 20.10 8.90
C TYR A 148 11.57 19.38 8.82
N TYR A 149 11.62 18.06 9.01
CA TYR A 149 10.47 17.17 8.97
C TYR A 149 10.48 16.26 10.18
N LYS A 150 9.31 16.02 10.77
CA LYS A 150 9.07 14.91 11.68
C LYS A 150 8.76 13.69 10.83
N VAL A 151 9.51 12.61 11.04
CA VAL A 151 9.23 11.31 10.43
C VAL A 151 9.04 10.26 11.50
N ILE A 152 8.05 9.39 11.32
CA ILE A 152 7.81 8.22 12.16
C ILE A 152 8.38 7.01 11.46
N THR A 153 9.58 6.60 11.89
CA THR A 153 10.32 5.51 11.26
C THR A 153 10.01 4.16 11.89
N GLN A 154 10.19 3.13 11.09
CA GLN A 154 10.13 1.72 11.45
C GLN A 154 11.48 1.08 11.11
N LEU A 155 11.73 -0.11 11.66
CA LEU A 155 12.90 -0.89 11.29
C LEU A 155 12.80 -1.29 9.81
N PRO A 156 13.93 -1.40 9.09
CA PRO A 156 13.89 -1.88 7.71
C PRO A 156 13.26 -3.27 7.62
N ASP A 157 12.61 -3.54 6.49
CA ASP A 157 11.91 -4.81 6.21
C ASP A 157 10.73 -5.11 7.14
N THR A 158 10.26 -4.14 7.93
CA THR A 158 9.06 -4.35 8.73
C THR A 158 7.85 -4.51 7.83
N GLY A 159 7.74 -3.70 6.77
CA GLY A 159 6.70 -3.76 5.75
C GLY A 159 5.54 -2.78 6.00
N TYR A 160 4.57 -2.76 5.08
CA TYR A 160 3.43 -1.84 5.11
C TYR A 160 2.25 -2.40 5.93
N TYR A 161 1.97 -1.81 7.10
CA TYR A 161 0.87 -2.21 7.99
C TYR A 161 -0.03 -1.03 8.38
N PRO A 162 -0.95 -0.62 7.51
CA PRO A 162 -2.01 0.29 7.90
C PRO A 162 -2.96 -0.42 8.88
N LEU A 163 -3.38 0.30 9.92
CA LEU A 163 -4.22 -0.19 11.00
C LEU A 163 -5.54 0.58 11.01
N PRO A 164 -6.67 -0.06 11.37
CA PRO A 164 -7.89 0.68 11.68
C PRO A 164 -7.63 1.70 12.80
N THR A 165 -8.29 2.86 12.73
CA THR A 165 -8.08 3.93 13.73
C THR A 165 -8.39 3.48 15.16
N SER A 166 -9.31 2.53 15.32
CA SER A 166 -9.72 1.91 16.59
C SER A 166 -8.65 1.01 17.23
N GLU A 167 -7.73 0.48 16.43
CA GLU A 167 -6.76 -0.51 16.91
C GLU A 167 -5.50 0.15 17.49
N LYS A 168 -4.86 -0.56 18.43
CA LYS A 168 -3.57 -0.16 18.99
C LYS A 168 -2.44 -0.66 18.09
N GLY A 169 -1.47 0.20 17.87
CA GLY A 169 -0.26 -0.15 17.13
C GLY A 169 0.56 -1.23 17.82
N PHE A 170 1.09 -2.16 17.03
CA PHE A 170 1.95 -3.27 17.50
C PHE A 170 3.40 -3.15 17.01
N LEU A 171 3.66 -2.34 15.99
CA LEU A 171 5.01 -2.13 15.45
C LEU A 171 5.80 -1.14 16.29
N LEU A 172 7.10 -1.41 16.45
CA LEU A 172 8.02 -0.44 17.04
C LEU A 172 8.19 0.73 16.07
N GLN A 173 7.82 1.92 16.52
CA GLN A 173 7.93 3.15 15.75
C GLN A 173 8.74 4.19 16.54
N VAL A 174 9.62 4.91 15.84
CA VAL A 174 10.48 5.93 16.44
C VAL A 174 10.25 7.26 15.74
N ALA A 175 10.01 8.32 16.50
CA ALA A 175 9.94 9.66 15.96
C ALA A 175 11.36 10.23 15.78
N LEU A 176 11.68 10.64 14.56
CA LEU A 176 12.94 11.29 14.21
C LEU A 176 12.67 12.66 13.58
N GLY A 177 13.56 13.62 13.85
CA GLY A 177 13.65 14.85 13.10
C GLY A 177 14.60 14.64 11.93
N LEU A 178 14.11 14.85 10.72
CA LEU A 178 14.88 14.84 9.48
C LEU A 178 15.23 16.27 9.10
N GLN A 179 16.49 16.50 8.72
CA GLN A 179 16.99 17.77 8.25
C GLN A 179 17.66 17.61 6.89
N PHE A 180 17.23 18.44 5.94
CA PHE A 180 17.89 18.63 4.67
C PHE A 180 19.01 19.67 4.81
N ASP A 181 20.21 19.35 4.32
CA ASP A 181 21.31 20.31 4.30
C ASP A 181 20.97 21.51 3.39
N ASP A 182 20.43 21.23 2.20
CA ASP A 182 20.04 22.22 1.21
C ASP A 182 18.53 22.53 1.21
N SER A 183 18.19 23.82 1.05
CA SER A 183 16.80 24.27 0.98
C SER A 183 16.13 23.88 -0.32
N PHE A 184 16.87 23.83 -1.43
CA PHE A 184 16.31 23.44 -2.71
C PHE A 184 15.90 21.96 -2.68
N THR A 185 16.77 21.09 -2.19
CA THR A 185 16.45 19.68 -1.94
C THR A 185 15.21 19.51 -1.05
N ALA A 186 15.09 20.30 0.03
CA ALA A 186 13.93 20.26 0.91
C ALA A 186 12.62 20.66 0.19
N SER A 187 12.69 21.66 -0.70
CA SER A 187 11.56 22.08 -1.53
C SER A 187 11.16 21.01 -2.54
N SER A 188 12.13 20.39 -3.23
CA SER A 188 11.87 19.28 -4.16
C SER A 188 11.24 18.09 -3.46
N PHE A 189 11.68 17.76 -2.24
CA PHE A 189 11.05 16.72 -1.42
C PHE A 189 9.58 17.04 -1.09
N SER A 190 9.30 18.29 -0.68
CA SER A 190 7.93 18.74 -0.42
C SER A 190 7.04 18.68 -1.67
N GLU A 191 7.60 18.98 -2.84
CA GLU A 191 6.90 18.90 -4.12
C GLU A 191 6.54 17.45 -4.46
N SER A 192 7.51 16.52 -4.37
CA SER A 192 7.27 15.10 -4.61
C SER A 192 6.21 14.52 -3.66
N LEU A 193 6.22 14.90 -2.38
CA LEU A 193 5.15 14.53 -1.44
C LEU A 193 3.78 15.10 -1.84
N SER A 194 3.74 16.33 -2.35
CA SER A 194 2.50 16.98 -2.78
C SER A 194 1.92 16.33 -4.03
N ILE A 195 2.78 15.95 -4.99
CA ILE A 195 2.40 15.17 -6.17
C ILE A 195 1.80 13.83 -5.74
N TYR A 196 2.47 13.11 -4.83
CA TYR A 196 1.95 11.86 -4.30
C TYR A 196 0.59 12.02 -3.61
N ARG A 197 0.43 13.04 -2.75
CA ARG A 197 -0.85 13.30 -2.06
C ARG A 197 -2.01 13.48 -3.05
N ARG A 198 -1.75 14.22 -4.14
CA ARG A 198 -2.74 14.40 -5.22
C ARG A 198 -3.02 13.08 -5.94
N HIS A 199 -1.98 12.32 -6.25
CA HIS A 199 -2.12 11.03 -6.92
C HIS A 199 -2.93 10.04 -6.07
N PHE A 200 -2.61 9.93 -4.78
CA PHE A 200 -3.32 9.09 -3.82
C PHE A 200 -4.80 9.45 -3.69
N ARG A 201 -5.12 10.74 -3.60
CA ARG A 201 -6.52 11.18 -3.59
C ARG A 201 -7.27 10.78 -4.86
N ASN A 202 -6.68 11.02 -6.03
CA ASN A 202 -7.28 10.63 -7.30
C ASN A 202 -7.46 9.11 -7.40
N PHE A 203 -6.47 8.34 -6.95
CA PHE A 203 -6.53 6.88 -6.89
C PHE A 203 -7.70 6.42 -6.03
N GLN A 204 -7.86 7.01 -4.84
CA GLN A 204 -8.96 6.69 -3.94
C GLN A 204 -10.33 7.06 -4.52
N GLU A 205 -10.48 8.26 -5.10
CA GLU A 205 -11.72 8.69 -5.74
C GLU A 205 -12.14 7.72 -6.85
N LYS A 206 -11.17 7.30 -7.68
CA LYS A 206 -11.39 6.29 -8.71
C LYS A 206 -11.77 4.94 -8.11
N PHE A 207 -11.06 4.48 -7.10
CA PHE A 207 -11.35 3.20 -6.43
C PHE A 207 -12.78 3.16 -5.86
N LEU A 208 -13.20 4.24 -5.18
CA LEU A 208 -14.56 4.36 -4.65
C LEU A 208 -15.61 4.38 -5.77
N TYR A 209 -15.33 5.06 -6.87
CA TYR A 209 -16.19 5.09 -8.05
C TYR A 209 -16.35 3.70 -8.67
N ASP A 210 -15.23 2.99 -8.91
CA ASP A 210 -15.22 1.66 -9.50
C ASP A 210 -15.95 0.64 -8.59
N ASN A 211 -15.76 0.74 -7.27
CA ASN A 211 -16.47 -0.09 -6.31
C ASN A 211 -17.99 0.17 -6.30
N ASN A 212 -18.40 1.44 -6.40
CA ASN A 212 -19.82 1.79 -6.49
C ASN A 212 -20.45 1.24 -7.77
N ILE A 213 -19.78 1.36 -8.91
CA ILE A 213 -20.23 0.76 -10.18
C ILE A 213 -20.38 -0.76 -10.04
N GLY A 214 -19.34 -1.45 -9.55
CA GLY A 214 -19.39 -2.91 -9.39
C GLY A 214 -20.52 -3.35 -8.46
N SER A 215 -20.81 -2.56 -7.42
CA SER A 215 -21.95 -2.83 -6.52
C SER A 215 -23.30 -2.64 -7.21
N GLU A 216 -23.46 -1.62 -8.05
CA GLU A 216 -24.69 -1.35 -8.79
C GLU A 216 -24.91 -2.38 -9.91
N GLU A 217 -23.86 -2.76 -10.64
CA GLU A 217 -23.90 -3.84 -11.64
C GLU A 217 -24.34 -5.15 -10.99
N SER A 218 -23.78 -5.49 -9.82
CA SER A 218 -24.17 -6.68 -9.05
C SER A 218 -25.64 -6.61 -8.62
N LYS A 219 -26.14 -5.45 -8.18
CA LYS A 219 -27.55 -5.25 -7.85
C LYS A 219 -28.45 -5.39 -9.08
N MET A 220 -28.06 -4.86 -10.23
CA MET A 220 -28.81 -5.01 -11.48
C MET A 220 -28.87 -6.47 -11.92
N LEU A 221 -27.75 -7.19 -11.86
CA LEU A 221 -27.67 -8.62 -12.16
C LEU A 221 -28.56 -9.46 -11.23
N MET A 222 -28.54 -9.17 -9.92
CA MET A 222 -29.43 -9.83 -8.95
C MET A 222 -30.91 -9.54 -9.20
N LYS A 223 -31.26 -8.33 -9.64
CA LYS A 223 -32.65 -7.99 -10.01
C LYS A 223 -33.11 -8.64 -11.31
N LEU A 224 -32.18 -8.98 -12.21
CA LEU A 224 -32.45 -9.67 -13.48
C LEU A 224 -32.45 -11.21 -13.33
N THR A 225 -31.90 -11.76 -12.26
CA THR A 225 -32.03 -13.19 -11.94
C THR A 225 -33.39 -13.42 -11.29
N LEU A 226 -34.40 -13.72 -12.12
CA LEU A 226 -35.70 -14.19 -11.65
C LEU A 226 -35.48 -15.41 -10.73
N PRO A 227 -36.17 -15.51 -9.58
CA PRO A 227 -36.14 -16.72 -8.79
C PRO A 227 -36.64 -17.86 -9.66
N ASN A 228 -35.79 -18.86 -9.91
CA ASN A 228 -36.13 -20.07 -10.62
C ASN A 228 -37.17 -20.82 -9.78
N LYS A 229 -38.45 -20.50 -9.98
CA LYS A 229 -39.57 -21.24 -9.40
C LYS A 229 -39.73 -22.52 -10.20
N VAL A 230 -38.87 -23.50 -9.92
CA VAL A 230 -39.18 -24.90 -10.24
C VAL A 230 -40.22 -25.35 -9.23
N THR A 231 -41.49 -25.12 -9.56
CA THR A 231 -42.61 -25.87 -8.98
C THR A 231 -43.15 -26.79 -10.07
N THR A 232 -42.68 -28.03 -10.05
CA THR A 232 -43.30 -29.16 -10.74
C THR A 232 -43.96 -30.06 -9.68
N ALA A 233 -45.08 -30.67 -10.08
CA ALA A 233 -45.99 -31.56 -9.37
C ALA A 233 -47.16 -30.84 -8.64
N HIS A 234 -48.33 -30.74 -9.28
CA HIS A 234 -49.44 -31.72 -9.37
C HIS A 234 -50.24 -31.85 -8.06
N ASP A 235 -51.49 -31.39 -8.10
CA ASP A 235 -52.73 -31.92 -7.50
C ASP A 235 -53.75 -30.76 -7.48
N GLU A 236 -54.66 -30.69 -8.45
CA GLU A 236 -56.02 -31.27 -8.49
C GLU A 236 -57.05 -30.14 -8.38
N ASP A 237 -57.79 -29.95 -9.46
CA ASP A 237 -59.18 -29.49 -9.59
C ASP A 237 -59.74 -28.50 -8.54
N THR A 238 -59.92 -27.26 -8.98
CA THR A 238 -61.14 -26.51 -8.67
C THR A 238 -61.46 -25.61 -9.86
N ASP A 239 -62.44 -26.07 -10.65
CA ASP A 239 -63.32 -25.21 -11.42
C ASP A 239 -63.90 -24.14 -10.48
N ASP A 240 -63.84 -22.87 -10.87
CA ASP A 240 -65.00 -21.99 -10.72
C ASP A 240 -64.81 -20.72 -11.56
N ASP A 241 -65.77 -20.58 -12.46
CA ASP A 241 -66.05 -19.49 -13.37
C ASP A 241 -66.09 -18.12 -12.70
N ASP A 242 -65.33 -17.13 -13.20
CA ASP A 242 -65.80 -15.74 -13.25
C ASP A 242 -65.11 -14.95 -14.36
N PHE A 243 -65.53 -15.23 -15.59
CA PHE A 243 -65.13 -14.49 -16.79
C PHE A 243 -66.28 -13.53 -17.16
N GLY A 244 -66.26 -12.30 -16.64
CA GLY A 244 -67.33 -11.34 -16.94
C GLY A 244 -67.13 -9.91 -16.43
N ASN A 245 -66.47 -9.07 -17.23
CA ASN A 245 -67.05 -7.81 -17.74
C ASN A 245 -65.96 -6.89 -18.31
N PHE A 246 -65.74 -7.03 -19.61
CA PHE A 246 -65.10 -6.03 -20.44
C PHE A 246 -66.16 -4.96 -20.74
N VAL A 247 -66.07 -3.80 -20.10
CA VAL A 247 -66.97 -2.67 -20.39
C VAL A 247 -66.19 -1.64 -21.22
N GLU A 248 -66.54 -1.62 -22.49
CA GLU A 248 -66.19 -0.62 -23.49
C GLU A 248 -66.97 0.67 -23.18
N SER A 249 -66.27 1.79 -22.95
CA SER A 249 -66.90 3.12 -22.88
C SER A 249 -66.42 3.95 -24.07
N SER A 250 -67.30 4.05 -25.07
CA SER A 250 -67.19 4.95 -26.22
C SER A 250 -67.49 6.41 -25.83
N TYR A 251 -66.79 7.33 -26.49
CA TYR A 251 -66.98 8.77 -26.44
C TYR A 251 -68.38 9.21 -26.92
N ASP A 252 -68.91 10.25 -26.29
CA ASP A 252 -69.83 11.25 -26.85
C ASP A 252 -69.24 12.64 -26.56
#